data_AF-A0A4T2GWK2-F1
#
_entry.id   AF-A0A4T2GWK2-F1
#
_cell.length_a   1.000
_cell.length_b   1.000
_cell.length_c   1.000
_cell.angle_alpha   90.00
_cell.angle_beta   90.00
_cell.angle_gamma   90.00
#
_symmetry.space_group_name_H-M   'P 1'
#
loop_
_entity.id
_entity.type
_entity.pdbx_description
1 polymer ?
#
loop_
_entity_poly.entity_id
_entity_poly.type
_entity_poly.pdbx_seq_one_letter_code
_entity_poly.pdbx_strand_id
1 'polypeptide(L)'
;MKHGIQSQKVVAEVIKQKPTVRWLFLTLTVKNVYDGEELNKSLSDMAQGFRRMMQYKKINKNYKWILCPVCGNKTRLKIREDTELKKFPLYCPKCRQENLIEIKQFKVTVITEPDAKTQSR
;
A
#
# COMPACT_ATOMS: atom_id res chain seq x y z
N MET A 1 -2.12 -33.05 9.36
CA MET A 1 -1.84 -31.63 9.64
C MET A 1 -2.71 -31.17 10.81
N LYS A 2 -2.12 -30.88 11.98
CA LYS A 2 -2.84 -30.67 13.26
C LYS A 2 -3.43 -29.26 13.47
N HIS A 3 -3.36 -28.34 12.49
CA HIS A 3 -3.77 -26.94 12.66
C HIS A 3 -5.01 -26.49 11.86
N GLY A 4 -5.74 -27.41 11.20
CA GLY A 4 -6.86 -27.05 10.31
C GLY A 4 -8.04 -26.36 11.00
N ILE A 5 -8.36 -26.75 12.24
CA ILE A 5 -9.57 -26.28 12.94
C ILE A 5 -9.45 -24.80 13.37
N GLN A 6 -8.27 -24.38 13.83
CA GLN A 6 -8.05 -22.99 14.26
C GLN A 6 -8.07 -22.04 13.07
N SER A 7 -7.42 -22.41 11.97
CA SER A 7 -7.43 -21.62 10.73
C SER A 7 -8.85 -21.49 10.16
N GLN A 8 -9.64 -22.56 10.19
CA GLN A 8 -11.04 -22.53 9.75
C GLN A 8 -11.90 -21.59 10.61
N LYS A 9 -11.71 -21.59 11.93
CA LYS A 9 -12.43 -20.66 12.84
C LYS A 9 -12.08 -19.20 12.56
N VAL A 10 -10.79 -18.90 12.41
CA VAL A 10 -10.32 -17.53 12.09
C VAL A 10 -10.87 -17.05 10.75
N VAL A 11 -10.87 -17.92 9.73
CA VAL A 11 -11.45 -17.59 8.41
C VAL A 11 -12.96 -17.34 8.52
N ALA A 12 -13.70 -18.19 9.24
CA ALA A 12 -15.14 -18.02 9.40
C ALA A 12 -15.51 -16.70 10.11
N GLU A 13 -14.77 -16.32 11.15
CA GLU A 13 -14.99 -15.08 11.91
C GLU A 13 -14.78 -13.84 11.02
N VAL A 14 -13.71 -13.85 10.22
CA VAL A 14 -13.37 -12.71 9.37
C VAL A 14 -14.30 -12.61 8.14
N ILE A 15 -14.84 -13.72 7.63
CA ILE A 15 -15.89 -13.71 6.59
C ILE A 15 -17.16 -13.00 7.11
N LYS A 16 -17.54 -13.24 8.37
CA LYS A 16 -18.69 -12.56 9.00
C LYS A 16 -18.44 -11.06 9.14
N GLN A 17 -17.24 -10.65 9.54
CA GLN A 17 -16.91 -9.24 9.75
C GLN A 17 -16.75 -8.47 8.44
N LYS A 18 -16.28 -9.12 7.36
CA LYS A 18 -15.98 -8.47 6.07
C LYS A 18 -16.46 -9.33 4.89
N PRO A 19 -17.77 -9.38 4.60
CA PRO A 19 -18.33 -10.29 3.61
C PRO A 19 -17.92 -10.00 2.15
N THR A 20 -17.47 -8.78 1.85
CA THR A 20 -17.14 -8.34 0.49
C THR A 20 -15.66 -8.45 0.13
N VAL A 21 -14.79 -8.80 1.09
CA VAL A 21 -13.35 -8.87 0.83
C VAL A 21 -13.02 -10.15 0.08
N ARG A 22 -12.36 -10.02 -1.07
CA ARG A 22 -11.70 -11.14 -1.76
C ARG A 22 -10.34 -11.35 -1.12
N TRP A 23 -10.15 -12.52 -0.57
CA TRP A 23 -9.03 -12.85 0.30
C TRP A 23 -7.75 -13.04 -0.51
N LEU A 24 -6.66 -12.48 0.00
CA LEU A 24 -5.30 -12.84 -0.40
C LEU A 24 -4.58 -13.32 0.85
N PHE A 25 -4.60 -14.64 1.02
CA PHE A 25 -3.85 -15.31 2.07
C PHE A 25 -2.38 -15.35 1.63
N LEU A 26 -1.62 -14.30 1.97
CA LEU A 26 -0.24 -14.12 1.48
C LEU A 26 0.84 -14.58 2.46
N THR A 27 0.48 -15.00 3.68
CA THR A 27 1.48 -15.21 4.76
C THR A 27 1.52 -16.62 5.36
N LEU A 28 0.66 -17.56 4.93
CA LEU A 28 0.61 -18.91 5.50
C LEU A 28 0.84 -20.04 4.50
N THR A 29 1.24 -19.73 3.26
CA THR A 29 1.47 -20.75 2.21
C THR A 29 2.89 -21.29 2.17
N VAL A 30 3.82 -20.75 2.96
CA VAL A 30 5.22 -21.18 2.96
C VAL A 30 5.49 -22.03 4.20
N LYS A 31 5.98 -23.27 4.02
CA LYS A 31 6.52 -24.08 5.11
C LYS A 31 7.65 -23.29 5.80
N ASN A 32 7.78 -23.40 7.12
CA ASN A 32 8.91 -22.79 7.83
C ASN A 32 10.23 -23.21 7.14
N VAL A 33 10.99 -22.20 6.73
CA VAL A 33 12.26 -22.38 6.06
C VAL A 33 13.36 -22.27 7.12
N TYR A 34 14.27 -23.24 7.15
CA TYR A 34 15.32 -23.34 8.18
C TYR A 34 16.66 -22.74 7.73
N ASP A 35 16.77 -22.35 6.45
CA ASP A 35 17.96 -21.77 5.84
C ASP A 35 17.68 -20.41 5.15
N GLY A 36 18.67 -19.52 5.15
CA GLY A 36 18.57 -18.15 4.63
C GLY A 36 18.43 -18.07 3.11
N GLU A 37 19.07 -18.98 2.36
CA GLU A 37 18.99 -19.00 0.89
C GLU A 37 17.59 -19.40 0.41
N GLU A 38 17.03 -20.46 1.00
CA GLU A 38 15.67 -20.91 0.72
C GLU A 38 14.62 -19.85 1.10
N LEU A 39 14.85 -19.09 2.17
CA LEU A 39 13.95 -18.01 2.59
C LEU A 39 13.92 -16.90 1.54
N ASN A 40 15.09 -16.48 1.07
CA ASN A 40 15.19 -15.46 0.01
C ASN A 40 14.53 -15.90 -1.30
N LYS A 41 14.68 -17.19 -1.66
CA LYS A 41 14.00 -17.76 -2.83
C LYS A 41 12.49 -17.71 -2.68
N SER A 42 11.96 -18.13 -1.53
CA SER A 42 10.53 -18.09 -1.25
C SER A 42 9.95 -16.66 -1.27
N LEU A 43 10.65 -15.71 -0.64
CA LEU A 43 10.29 -14.29 -0.69
C LEU A 43 10.27 -13.75 -2.12
N SER A 44 11.24 -14.15 -2.94
CA SER A 44 11.32 -13.77 -4.35
C SER A 44 10.14 -14.32 -5.15
N ASP A 45 9.78 -15.59 -4.96
CA ASP A 45 8.65 -16.22 -5.64
C ASP A 45 7.31 -15.59 -5.24
N MET A 46 7.13 -15.29 -3.94
CA MET A 46 5.95 -14.57 -3.45
C MET A 46 5.86 -13.16 -4.05
N ALA A 47 6.97 -12.43 -4.11
CA ALA A 47 7.02 -11.10 -4.72
C ALA A 47 6.70 -11.16 -6.22
N GLN A 48 7.16 -12.18 -6.94
CA GLN A 48 6.82 -12.40 -8.34
C GLN A 48 5.33 -12.72 -8.52
N GLY A 49 4.76 -13.60 -7.69
CA GLY A 49 3.33 -13.91 -7.69
C GLY A 49 2.47 -12.66 -7.47
N PHE A 50 2.83 -11.85 -6.48
CA PHE A 50 2.17 -10.58 -6.20
C PHE A 50 2.29 -9.60 -7.37
N ARG A 51 3.48 -9.49 -8.00
CA ARG A 51 3.68 -8.64 -9.18
C ARG A 51 2.79 -9.04 -10.35
N ARG A 52 2.71 -10.35 -10.66
CA ARG A 52 1.81 -10.88 -11.71
C ARG A 52 0.35 -10.56 -11.39
N MET A 53 -0.04 -10.71 -10.13
CA MET A 53 -1.38 -10.39 -9.69
C MET A 53 -1.73 -8.90 -9.88
N MET A 54 -0.85 -8.00 -9.44
CA MET A 54 -1.08 -6.56 -9.57
C MET A 54 -1.15 -6.07 -11.03
N GLN A 55 -0.65 -6.86 -11.98
CA GLN A 55 -0.74 -6.57 -13.42
C GLN A 55 -2.06 -7.00 -14.05
N TYR A 56 -2.93 -7.77 -13.38
CA TYR A 56 -4.24 -8.10 -13.92
C TYR A 56 -5.06 -6.83 -14.19
N LYS A 57 -5.60 -6.71 -15.41
CA LYS A 57 -6.35 -5.52 -15.88
C LYS A 57 -7.44 -5.07 -14.90
N LYS A 58 -8.17 -6.02 -14.31
CA LYS A 58 -9.24 -5.75 -13.34
C LYS A 58 -8.72 -5.12 -12.05
N ILE A 59 -7.54 -5.53 -11.59
CA ILE A 59 -6.91 -5.02 -10.38
C ILE A 59 -6.30 -3.64 -10.67
N ASN A 60 -5.55 -3.51 -11.76
CA ASN A 60 -4.86 -2.27 -12.11
C ASN A 60 -5.82 -1.07 -12.34
N LYS A 61 -7.06 -1.32 -12.79
CA LYS A 61 -8.07 -0.25 -12.99
C LYS A 61 -8.47 0.47 -11.69
N ASN A 62 -8.33 -0.19 -10.54
CA ASN A 62 -8.74 0.35 -9.25
C ASN A 62 -7.64 1.20 -8.57
N TYR A 63 -6.43 1.21 -9.12
CA TYR A 63 -5.30 1.94 -8.54
C TYR A 63 -4.90 3.11 -9.44
N LYS A 64 -4.73 4.28 -8.84
CA LYS A 64 -4.17 5.47 -9.50
C LYS A 64 -2.85 5.85 -8.87
N TRP A 65 -1.93 6.35 -9.70
CA TRP A 65 -0.68 6.92 -9.20
C TRP A 65 -0.94 8.28 -8.58
N ILE A 66 -0.31 8.56 -7.44
CA ILE A 66 -0.24 9.92 -6.93
C ILE A 66 0.71 10.70 -7.83
N LEU A 67 0.28 11.86 -8.32
CA LEU A 67 1.12 12.80 -9.03
C LEU A 67 1.73 13.78 -8.02
N CYS A 68 2.98 14.15 -8.22
CA CYS A 68 3.63 15.15 -7.39
C CYS A 68 2.95 16.52 -7.63
N PRO A 69 2.54 17.25 -6.58
CA PRO A 69 1.90 18.55 -6.73
C PRO A 69 2.81 19.62 -7.33
N VAL A 70 4.14 19.45 -7.20
CA VAL A 70 5.12 20.43 -7.69
C VAL A 70 5.47 20.24 -9.16
N CYS A 71 5.70 18.99 -9.60
CA CYS A 71 6.20 18.72 -10.95
C CYS A 71 5.27 17.88 -11.83
N GLY A 72 4.11 17.46 -11.31
CA GLY A 72 3.15 16.61 -12.02
C GLY A 72 3.65 15.19 -12.33
N ASN A 73 4.88 14.84 -11.94
CA ASN A 73 5.43 13.52 -12.22
C ASN A 73 4.82 12.43 -11.36
N LYS A 74 4.76 11.22 -11.91
CA LYS A 74 4.32 10.02 -11.20
C LYS A 74 5.24 9.76 -10.00
N THR A 75 4.64 9.61 -8.82
CA THR A 75 5.33 9.20 -7.61
C THR A 75 5.44 7.67 -7.55
N ARG A 76 6.14 7.12 -6.55
CA ARG A 76 6.22 5.66 -6.32
C ARG A 76 4.96 5.07 -5.67
N LEU A 77 4.00 5.90 -5.29
CA LEU A 77 2.82 5.48 -4.53
C LEU A 77 1.59 5.36 -5.42
N LYS A 78 0.90 4.22 -5.28
CA LYS A 78 -0.42 3.98 -5.84
C LYS A 78 -1.46 4.05 -4.73
N ILE A 79 -2.58 4.69 -5.01
CA ILE A 79 -3.73 4.77 -4.11
C ILE A 79 -4.94 4.13 -4.75
N ARG A 80 -5.84 3.64 -3.89
CA ARG A 80 -7.17 3.17 -4.25
C ARG A 80 -8.21 4.20 -3.79
N GLU A 81 -9.44 4.06 -4.25
CA GLU A 81 -10.55 4.97 -3.95
C GLU A 81 -10.85 5.09 -2.45
N ASP A 82 -10.66 4.00 -1.71
CA ASP A 82 -10.87 3.86 -0.27
C ASP A 82 -9.63 4.27 0.56
N THR A 83 -8.55 4.72 -0.08
CA THR A 83 -7.32 5.10 0.63
C THR A 83 -7.41 6.54 1.13
N GLU A 84 -7.33 6.70 2.45
CA GLU A 84 -7.19 8.01 3.10
C GLU A 84 -5.78 8.16 3.69
N LEU A 85 -5.09 9.23 3.35
CA LEU A 85 -3.79 9.59 3.94
C LEU A 85 -3.92 10.93 4.65
N LYS A 86 -3.45 11.01 5.90
CA LYS A 86 -3.44 12.24 6.71
C LYS A 86 -2.00 12.58 7.09
N LYS A 87 -1.59 13.84 6.87
CA LYS A 87 -0.24 14.34 7.17
C LYS A 87 0.87 13.41 6.64
N PHE A 88 0.71 12.92 5.40
CA PHE A 88 1.65 11.97 4.82
C PHE A 88 2.81 12.71 4.13
N PRO A 89 4.08 12.45 4.49
CA PRO A 89 5.22 13.04 3.80
C PRO A 89 5.42 12.38 2.44
N LEU A 90 5.12 13.10 1.36
CA LEU A 90 5.34 12.64 -0.01
C LEU A 90 6.69 13.16 -0.53
N TYR A 91 7.66 12.27 -0.59
CA TYR A 91 8.95 12.55 -1.24
C TYR A 91 8.84 12.47 -2.77
N CYS A 92 9.33 13.51 -3.46
CA CYS A 92 9.50 13.49 -4.90
C CYS A 92 10.98 13.38 -5.29
N PRO A 93 11.43 12.30 -5.95
CA PRO A 93 12.84 12.16 -6.36
C PRO A 93 13.29 13.19 -7.41
N LYS A 94 12.36 13.75 -8.18
CA LYS A 94 12.66 14.81 -9.16
C LYS A 94 12.82 16.18 -8.52
N CYS A 95 11.95 16.53 -7.58
CA CYS A 95 12.02 17.81 -6.88
C CYS A 95 12.96 17.78 -5.67
N ARG A 96 13.39 16.59 -5.22
CA ARG A 96 14.22 16.34 -4.03
C ARG A 96 13.69 17.01 -2.76
N GLN A 97 12.37 17.14 -2.65
CA GLN A 97 11.69 17.73 -1.50
C GLN A 97 10.54 16.85 -1.05
N GLU A 98 10.19 16.99 0.22
CA GLU A 98 9.05 16.33 0.86
C GLU A 98 7.93 17.33 1.03
N ASN A 99 6.72 16.94 0.62
CA ASN A 99 5.51 17.73 0.84
C ASN A 99 4.57 16.94 1.74
N LEU A 100 4.04 17.59 2.77
CA LEU A 100 2.95 17.02 3.57
C LEU A 100 1.66 17.07 2.75
N ILE A 101 1.09 15.90 2.51
CA ILE A 101 -0.16 15.77 1.76
C ILE A 101 -1.25 15.11 2.59
N GLU A 102 -2.49 15.52 2.32
CA GLU A 102 -3.70 14.79 2.69
C GLU A 102 -4.35 14.26 1.41
N ILE A 103 -4.84 13.02 1.46
CA ILE A 103 -5.53 12.38 0.33
C ILE A 103 -6.89 11.87 0.80
N LYS A 104 -7.95 12.29 0.09
CA LYS A 104 -9.32 11.77 0.23
C LYS A 104 -9.91 11.52 -1.15
N GLN A 105 -10.41 10.30 -1.40
CA GLN A 105 -11.08 9.94 -2.65
C GLN A 105 -10.33 10.38 -3.93
N PHE A 106 -9.02 10.13 -3.98
CA PHE A 106 -8.08 10.55 -5.05
C PHE A 106 -7.74 12.04 -5.16
N LYS A 107 -8.32 12.92 -4.33
CA LYS A 107 -7.91 14.33 -4.27
C LYS A 107 -6.69 14.48 -3.37
N VAL A 108 -5.63 15.11 -3.89
CA VAL A 108 -4.42 15.42 -3.14
C VAL A 108 -4.50 16.88 -2.72
N THR A 109 -4.46 17.14 -1.41
CA THR A 109 -4.32 18.49 -0.85
C THR A 109 -2.94 18.62 -0.21
N VAL A 110 -2.23 19.69 -0.53
CA VAL A 110 -0.94 20.00 0.10
C VAL A 110 -1.22 20.78 1.37
N ILE A 111 -0.71 20.30 2.50
CA ILE A 111 -0.74 21.03 3.76
C ILE A 111 0.45 21.98 3.73
N THR A 112 0.23 23.19 3.23
CA THR A 112 1.14 24.30 3.52
C THR A 112 0.81 24.79 4.91
N GLU A 113 1.72 24.62 5.87
CA GLU A 113 1.67 25.47 7.06
C GLU A 113 1.72 26.91 6.57
N PRO A 114 0.75 27.78 6.91
CA PRO A 114 0.81 29.17 6.48
C PRO A 114 2.06 29.77 7.08
N ASP A 115 2.98 30.23 6.23
CA ASP A 115 4.17 30.98 6.61
C ASP A 115 3.78 32.01 7.68
N ALA A 116 4.26 31.79 8.90
CA ALA A 116 4.19 32.80 9.94
C ALA A 116 4.98 33.99 9.39
N LYS A 117 4.27 35.06 8.99
CA LYS A 117 4.89 36.32 8.60
C LYS A 117 5.72 36.81 9.79
N THR A 118 7.03 36.58 9.77
CA THR A 118 7.96 37.28 10.65
C THR A 118 7.90 38.74 10.24
N GLN A 119 7.14 39.55 10.97
CA GLN A 119 7.28 41.00 10.95
C GLN A 119 8.69 41.30 11.47
N SER A 120 9.63 41.49 10.55
CA SER A 120 10.89 42.15 10.86
C SER A 120 10.58 43.57 11.29
N ARG A 121 10.91 43.90 12.53
CA ARG A 121 10.91 45.26 13.07
C ARG A 121 12.34 45.66 13.37
#